data_AF-A0A6M3IZ00-F1
#
_entry.id   AF-A0A6M3IZ00-F1
#
_cell.length_a   1.000
_cell.length_b   1.000
_cell.length_c   1.000
_cell.angle_alpha   90.00
_cell.angle_beta   90.00
_cell.angle_gamma   90.00
#
_symmetry.space_group_name_H-M   'P 1'
#
loop_
_entity.id
_entity.type
_entity.pdbx_description
1 polymer ?
#
loop_
_entity_poly.entity_id
_entity_poly.type
_entity_poly.pdbx_seq_one_letter_code
_entity_poly.pdbx_strand_id
1 'polypeptide(L)'
;MMDIKICDICKDRKRDSVRYSYAYDRKMDAAGSMSDEWETYDICAQCLATILIRTLDRAIPALFERNQLIISVLKEWKRMVEKRK
;
A
#
# COMPACT_ATOMS: atom_id res chain seq x y z
N MET A 1 9.91 30.17 -1.49
CA MET A 1 11.19 29.58 -1.91
C MET A 1 10.96 28.07 -1.96
N MET A 2 11.11 27.41 -3.12
CA MET A 2 10.96 25.94 -3.17
C MET A 2 12.25 25.30 -2.67
N ASP A 3 12.18 24.61 -1.54
CA ASP A 3 13.33 23.91 -0.97
C ASP A 3 13.74 22.72 -1.84
N ILE A 4 15.01 22.69 -2.25
CA ILE A 4 15.60 21.54 -2.92
C ILE A 4 15.87 20.47 -1.87
N LYS A 5 15.23 19.30 -1.99
CA LYS A 5 15.49 18.15 -1.12
C LYS A 5 16.17 17.02 -1.89
N ILE A 6 16.78 16.09 -1.16
CA ILE A 6 17.34 14.87 -1.73
C ILE A 6 16.24 13.81 -1.73
N CYS A 7 16.00 13.18 -2.88
CA CYS A 7 15.09 12.05 -2.94
C CYS A 7 15.75 10.80 -2.36
N ASP A 8 15.10 10.13 -1.41
CA ASP A 8 15.63 8.94 -0.75
C ASP A 8 15.72 7.71 -1.66
N ILE A 9 15.04 7.73 -2.81
CA ILE A 9 15.03 6.62 -3.76
C ILE A 9 16.17 6.76 -4.78
N CYS A 10 16.20 7.85 -5.55
CA CYS A 10 17.22 8.04 -6.59
C CYS A 10 18.46 8.79 -6.11
N LYS A 11 18.48 9.29 -4.87
CA LYS A 11 19.59 10.05 -4.25
C LYS A 11 19.94 11.39 -4.92
N ASP A 12 19.12 11.83 -5.87
CA ASP A 12 19.25 13.12 -6.54
C ASP A 12 18.61 14.27 -5.75
N ARG A 13 19.13 15.48 -5.97
CA ARG A 13 18.48 16.73 -5.56
C ARG A 13 17.32 17.07 -6.49
N LYS A 14 16.11 17.19 -5.94
CA LYS A 14 14.86 17.40 -6.67
C LYS A 14 14.02 18.49 -6.00
N ARG A 15 13.43 19.38 -6.80
CA ARG A 15 12.54 20.47 -6.31
C ARG A 15 11.13 19.98 -6.02
N ASP A 16 10.73 18.89 -6.66
CA ASP A 16 9.44 18.23 -6.54
C ASP A 16 9.44 17.13 -5.46
N SER A 17 10.49 17.02 -4.65
CA SER A 17 10.57 16.03 -3.60
C SER A 17 9.69 16.42 -2.41
N VAL A 18 8.76 15.54 -2.06
CA VAL A 18 7.79 15.72 -0.97
C VAL A 18 8.13 14.79 0.19
N ARG A 19 7.95 15.27 1.42
CA ARG A 19 8.15 14.47 2.62
C ARG A 19 6.90 13.66 2.91
N TYR A 20 7.05 12.36 3.05
CA TYR A 20 6.01 11.44 3.47
C TYR A 20 6.42 10.78 4.78
N SER A 21 5.50 10.76 5.74
CA SER A 21 5.70 10.08 7.02
C SER A 21 4.60 9.04 7.21
N TYR A 22 4.99 7.80 7.44
CA TYR A 22 4.08 6.67 7.59
C TYR A 22 4.33 5.96 8.91
N ALA A 23 3.27 5.74 9.69
CA ALA A 23 3.32 4.83 10.82
C ALA A 23 3.35 3.38 10.30
N TYR A 24 4.33 2.58 10.74
CA TYR A 24 4.49 1.19 10.28
C TYR A 24 4.42 0.15 11.40
N ASP A 25 4.63 0.54 12.65
CA ASP A 25 4.55 -0.36 13.81
C ASP A 25 4.06 0.41 15.04
N ARG A 26 3.75 -0.29 16.13
CA ARG A 26 3.46 0.29 17.43
C ARG A 26 4.28 -0.41 18.49
N LYS A 27 5.04 0.35 19.28
CA LYS A 27 5.82 -0.20 20.40
C LYS A 27 5.25 0.24 21.74
N MET A 28 5.20 -0.72 22.66
CA MET A 28 4.90 -0.49 24.06
C MET A 28 6.23 -0.27 24.79
N ASP A 29 6.34 0.82 25.55
CA ASP A 29 7.46 1.00 26.46
C ASP A 29 7.30 0.15 27.73
N ALA A 30 8.35 0.09 28.56
CA ALA A 30 8.33 -0.66 29.81
C ALA A 30 7.33 -0.11 30.85
N ALA A 31 6.86 1.13 30.68
CA ALA A 31 5.84 1.76 31.51
C ALA A 31 4.40 1.48 31.01
N GLY A 32 4.26 0.76 29.89
CA GLY A 32 2.99 0.41 29.29
C GLY A 32 2.38 1.46 28.37
N SER A 33 3.13 2.50 28.00
CA SER A 33 2.69 3.51 27.04
C SER A 33 2.89 3.00 25.61
N MET A 34 1.89 3.22 24.75
CA MET A 34 1.93 2.82 23.34
C MET A 34 2.27 4.02 22.46
N SER A 35 3.27 3.87 21.61
CA SER A 35 3.62 4.88 20.60
C SER A 35 3.75 4.25 19.21
N ASP A 36 3.36 5.02 18.20
CA ASP A 36 3.50 4.60 16.81
C ASP A 36 4.97 4.82 16.38
N GLU A 37 5.55 3.84 15.70
CA GLU A 37 6.82 4.01 15.01
C GLU A 37 6.59 4.58 13.62
N TRP A 38 7.30 5.65 13.33
CA TRP A 38 7.17 6.39 12.07
C TRP A 38 8.43 6.25 11.25
N GLU A 39 8.25 6.04 9.95
CA GLU A 39 9.32 6.17 8.97
C GLU A 39 9.02 7.34 8.05
N THR A 40 10.06 8.11 7.72
CA THR A 40 9.93 9.33 6.93
C THR A 40 10.84 9.26 5.71
N TYR A 41 10.29 9.61 4.55
CA TYR A 41 10.99 9.62 3.28
C TYR A 41 10.72 10.92 2.51
N ASP A 42 11.75 11.50 1.93
CA ASP A 42 11.63 12.54 0.91
C ASP A 42 11.63 11.87 -0.49
N ILE A 43 10.52 11.94 -1.23
CA ILE A 43 10.36 11.22 -2.51
C ILE A 43 9.96 12.19 -3.62
N CYS A 44 10.65 12.15 -4.77
CA CYS A 44 10.28 12.91 -5.97
C CYS A 44 9.13 12.25 -6.74
N ALA A 45 8.44 13.02 -7.58
CA ALA A 45 7.23 12.57 -8.26
C ALA A 45 7.47 11.32 -9.14
N GLN A 46 8.61 11.27 -9.83
CA GLN A 46 8.97 10.14 -10.69
C GLN A 46 9.19 8.84 -9.90
N CYS A 47 9.92 8.90 -8.79
CA CYS A 47 10.15 7.74 -7.94
C CYS A 47 8.86 7.28 -7.26
N LEU A 48 8.01 8.22 -6.82
CA LEU A 48 6.71 7.90 -6.24
C LEU A 48 5.81 7.16 -7.25
N ALA A 49 5.69 7.67 -8.47
CA ALA A 49 4.92 7.01 -9.53
C ALA A 49 5.43 5.58 -9.79
N THR A 50 6.75 5.40 -9.83
CA THR A 50 7.37 4.07 -10.03
C THR A 50 7.04 3.11 -8.88
N ILE A 51 7.08 3.57 -7.63
CA ILE A 51 6.69 2.77 -6.46
C ILE A 51 5.21 2.39 -6.54
N LEU A 52 4.33 3.35 -6.84
CA LEU A 52 2.89 3.11 -6.93
C LEU A 52 2.54 2.09 -8.02
N ILE A 53 3.13 2.20 -9.21
CA ILE A 53 2.93 1.24 -10.29
C ILE A 53 3.35 -0.17 -9.84
N ARG A 54 4.55 -0.31 -9.26
CA ARG A 54 5.03 -1.62 -8.78
C ARG A 54 4.17 -2.21 -7.66
N THR A 55 3.64 -1.37 -6.78
CA THR A 55 2.73 -1.80 -5.71
C THR A 55 1.40 -2.26 -6.30
N LEU A 56 0.86 -1.52 -7.26
CA LEU A 56 -0.39 -1.88 -7.95
C LEU A 56 -0.23 -3.16 -8.76
N ASP A 57 0.87 -3.34 -9.51
CA ASP A 57 1.13 -4.57 -10.27
C ASP A 57 1.15 -5.82 -9.37
N ARG A 58 1.59 -5.67 -8.12
CA ARG A 58 1.56 -6.75 -7.12
C ARG A 58 0.19 -6.96 -6.50
N ALA A 59 -0.56 -5.89 -6.26
CA ALA A 59 -1.86 -5.94 -5.59
C ALA A 59 -3.01 -6.35 -6.53
N ILE A 60 -2.96 -5.92 -7.79
CA ILE A 60 -4.03 -6.11 -8.78
C ILE A 60 -4.36 -7.61 -8.99
N PRO A 61 -3.39 -8.51 -9.23
CA PRO A 61 -3.69 -9.93 -9.41
C PRO A 61 -4.43 -10.54 -8.21
N ALA A 62 -4.00 -10.22 -6.98
CA ALA A 62 -4.64 -10.71 -5.76
C ALA A 62 -6.08 -10.19 -5.60
N LEU A 63 -6.35 -8.95 -6.03
CA LEU A 63 -7.70 -8.39 -6.07
C LEU A 63 -8.59 -9.11 -7.11
N PHE A 64 -8.04 -9.42 -8.29
CA PHE A 64 -8.74 -10.15 -9.32
C PHE A 64 -9.02 -11.61 -8.94
N GLU A 65 -8.05 -12.32 -8.36
CA GLU A 65 -8.22 -13.69 -7.87
C GLU A 65 -9.29 -13.78 -6.77
N ARG A 66 -9.29 -12.85 -5.81
CA ARG A 66 -10.34 -12.77 -4.79
C ARG A 66 -11.73 -12.59 -5.41
N ASN A 67 -11.86 -11.73 -6.42
CA ASN A 67 -13.13 -11.54 -7.12
C ASN A 67 -13.57 -12.79 -7.90
N GLN A 68 -12.65 -13.48 -8.58
CA GLN A 68 -12.98 -14.72 -9.29
C GLN A 68 -13.42 -15.83 -8.32
N LEU A 69 -12.76 -15.94 -7.16
CA LEU A 69 -13.13 -16.89 -6.11
C LEU A 69 -14.51 -16.57 -5.52
N ILE A 70 -14.83 -15.31 -5.25
CA ILE A 70 -16.15 -14.91 -4.76
C ILE A 70 -17.24 -15.26 -5.79
N ILE A 71 -17.00 -14.97 -7.07
CA ILE A 71 -17.95 -15.27 -8.15
C ILE A 71 -18.13 -16.78 -8.33
N SER A 72 -17.06 -17.58 -8.21
CA SER A 72 -17.16 -19.03 -8.35
C SER A 72 -17.97 -19.65 -7.21
N VAL A 73 -17.73 -19.24 -5.97
CA VAL A 73 -18.49 -19.67 -4.78
C VAL A 73 -19.97 -19.29 -4.89
N LEU A 74 -20.29 -18.07 -5.31
CA LEU A 74 -21.68 -17.63 -5.51
C LEU A 74 -22.40 -18.47 -6.58
N LYS A 75 -21.72 -18.77 -7.70
CA LYS A 75 -22.28 -19.63 -8.77
C LYS A 75 -22.54 -21.05 -8.30
N GLU A 76 -21.67 -21.60 -7.46
CA GLU A 76 -21.81 -22.96 -6.92
C GLU A 76 -22.94 -23.03 -5.89
N TRP A 77 -23.02 -22.04 -5.01
CA TRP A 77 -24.10 -21.94 -4.03
C TRP A 77 -25.48 -21.79 -4.67
N LYS A 78 -25.59 -20.95 -5.71
CA LYS A 78 -26.83 -20.82 -6.51
C LYS A 78 -27.26 -22.16 -7.11
N ARG A 79 -26.32 -22.92 -7.71
CA ARG A 79 -26.60 -24.27 -8.24
C ARG A 79 -27.11 -25.24 -7.17
N MET A 80 -26.55 -25.20 -5.96
CA MET A 80 -27.00 -26.07 -4.86
C MET A 80 -28.41 -25.74 -4.40
N VAL A 81 -28.77 -24.45 -4.33
CA VAL A 81 -30.12 -24.01 -3.95
C VAL A 81 -31.14 -24.39 -5.02
N GLU A 82 -30.81 -24.21 -6.30
CA GLU A 82 -31.69 -24.57 -7.41
C GLU A 82 -31.94 -26.09 -7.49
N LYS A 83 -30.95 -26.93 -7.19
CA LYS A 83 -31.11 -28.39 -7.15
C LYS A 83 -31.92 -28.93 -5.97
N ARG A 84 -32.18 -28.11 -4.94
CA ARG A 84 -32.96 -28.50 -3.75
C ARG A 84 -34.45 -28.13 -3.85
N LYS A 85 -34.86 -27.47 -4.94
CA LYS A 85 -36.26 -27.21 -5.30
C LYS A 85 -36.73 -28.23 -6.31
#